data_AF-A0A9W7A7L8-F1
#
_entry.id   AF-A0A9W7A7L8-F1
#
_cell.length_a   1.000
_cell.length_b   1.000
_cell.length_c   1.000
_cell.angle_alpha   90.00
_cell.angle_beta   90.00
_cell.angle_gamma   90.00
#
_symmetry.space_group_name_H-M   'P 1'
#
loop_
_entity.id
_entity.type
_entity.pdbx_description
1 polymer ?
#
loop_
_entity_poly.entity_id
_entity_poly.type
_entity_poly.pdbx_seq_one_letter_code
_entity_poly.pdbx_strand_id
1 'polypeptide(L)'
;MSSRPPKRRGPSTFIVKLYAMMTDPSNSPHCSFSPSGLDVCVHDIQGFGAAVLSKYFKTSNYSSFVRQLNMYGFEKIRADPKDGTWRNEAFRRGGEADLWKIKRKGRKIEGAGKITRPTRGKSRPAPVAEWDEDEEDDNEDEDEDWGGSKRR
;
A
#
# COMPACT_ATOMS: atom_id res chain seq x y z
N MET A 1 28.44 24.10 -4.04
CA MET A 1 27.60 23.04 -4.64
C MET A 1 26.73 22.47 -3.53
N SER A 2 25.52 22.99 -3.33
CA SER A 2 24.61 22.51 -2.28
C SER A 2 23.71 21.44 -2.87
N SER A 3 24.02 20.17 -2.63
CA SER A 3 23.11 19.07 -2.96
C SER A 3 21.93 19.10 -1.98
N ARG A 4 20.72 19.29 -2.53
CA ARG A 4 19.48 19.22 -1.76
C ARG A 4 19.37 17.82 -1.14
N PRO A 5 19.16 17.68 0.18
CA PRO A 5 19.02 16.37 0.80
C PRO A 5 17.81 15.64 0.19
N PRO A 6 17.89 14.32 -0.04
CA PRO A 6 16.78 13.57 -0.60
C PRO A 6 15.56 13.70 0.32
N LYS A 7 14.44 14.24 -0.20
CA LYS A 7 13.15 14.36 0.50
C LYS A 7 12.77 12.95 0.97
N ARG A 8 12.75 12.71 2.29
CA ARG A 8 12.36 11.41 2.86
C ARG A 8 10.91 11.17 2.51
N ARG A 9 10.65 10.32 1.50
CA ARG A 9 9.28 9.93 1.14
C ARG A 9 8.73 9.03 2.24
N GLY A 10 7.59 9.43 2.81
CA GLY A 10 6.88 8.72 3.88
C GLY A 10 6.49 7.27 3.52
N PRO A 11 5.80 6.57 4.42
CA PRO A 11 5.23 5.27 4.11
C PRO A 11 4.26 5.37 2.94
N SER A 12 4.16 4.31 2.13
CA SER A 12 3.16 4.27 1.07
C SER A 12 1.75 4.23 1.65
N THR A 13 0.79 4.87 0.98
CA THR A 13 -0.64 4.87 1.31
C THR A 13 -1.20 3.46 1.49
N PHE A 14 -0.79 2.49 0.66
CA PHE A 14 -1.19 1.08 0.83
C PHE A 14 -0.78 0.53 2.19
N ILE A 15 0.46 0.81 2.62
CA ILE A 15 1.00 0.31 3.89
C ILE A 15 0.31 0.95 5.08
N VAL A 16 0.05 2.27 5.01
CA VAL A 16 -0.70 2.99 6.04
C VAL A 16 -2.12 2.43 6.17
N LYS A 17 -2.84 2.28 5.05
CA LYS A 17 -4.19 1.72 5.04
C LYS A 17 -4.23 0.26 5.50
N LEU A 18 -3.25 -0.55 5.09
CA LEU A 18 -3.09 -1.93 5.55
C LEU A 18 -2.91 -1.98 7.06
N TYR A 19 -2.07 -1.11 7.64
CA TYR A 19 -1.87 -1.04 9.08
C TYR A 19 -3.15 -0.66 9.84
N ALA A 20 -3.86 0.36 9.36
CA ALA A 20 -5.15 0.75 9.94
C ALA A 20 -6.18 -0.39 9.88
N MET A 21 -6.32 -1.03 8.72
CA MET A 21 -7.22 -2.17 8.50
C MET A 21 -6.95 -3.34 9.47
N MET A 22 -5.68 -3.63 9.73
CA MET A 22 -5.25 -4.73 10.61
C MET A 22 -5.33 -4.39 12.10
N THR A 23 -5.39 -3.10 12.44
CA THR A 23 -5.46 -2.61 13.82
C THR A 23 -6.89 -2.42 14.29
N ASP A 24 -7.84 -2.19 13.37
CA ASP A 24 -9.26 -2.04 13.66
C ASP A 24 -9.87 -3.36 14.22
N PRO A 25 -10.33 -3.37 15.49
CA PRO A 25 -10.95 -4.55 16.11
C PRO A 25 -12.19 -5.04 15.36
N SER A 26 -12.91 -4.15 14.66
CA SER A 26 -14.10 -4.50 13.89
C SER A 26 -13.81 -5.48 12.75
N ASN A 27 -12.56 -5.53 12.27
CA ASN A 27 -12.14 -6.43 11.19
C ASN A 27 -11.57 -7.75 11.69
N SER A 28 -11.35 -7.89 13.01
CA SER A 28 -10.79 -9.09 13.64
C SER A 28 -11.40 -10.43 13.19
N PRO A 29 -12.71 -10.58 12.88
CA PRO A 29 -13.23 -11.85 12.37
C PRO A 29 -12.69 -12.24 10.98
N HIS A 30 -12.28 -11.27 10.17
CA HIS A 30 -11.79 -11.50 8.80
C HIS A 30 -10.27 -11.39 8.69
N CYS A 31 -9.65 -10.44 9.41
CA CYS A 31 -8.21 -10.25 9.43
C CYS A 31 -7.73 -9.68 10.77
N SER A 32 -6.56 -10.12 11.22
CA SER A 32 -5.93 -9.59 12.43
C SER A 32 -4.42 -9.78 12.38
N PHE A 33 -3.69 -9.07 13.25
CA PHE A 33 -2.33 -9.48 13.55
C PHE A 33 -2.31 -10.85 14.23
N SER A 34 -1.21 -11.59 14.10
CA SER A 34 -0.96 -12.76 14.93
C SER A 34 -0.86 -12.38 16.43
N PRO A 35 -0.98 -13.34 17.36
CA PRO A 35 -0.83 -13.05 18.79
C PRO A 35 0.49 -12.34 19.13
N SER A 36 1.59 -12.73 18.45
CA SER A 36 2.91 -12.09 18.57
C SER A 36 2.97 -10.67 17.97
N GLY A 37 2.00 -10.30 17.13
CA GLY A 37 1.94 -8.99 16.48
C GLY A 37 2.87 -8.85 15.27
N LEU A 38 3.50 -9.94 14.82
CA LEU A 38 4.50 -9.91 13.75
C LEU A 38 3.94 -10.26 12.37
N ASP A 39 2.77 -10.90 12.34
CA ASP A 39 2.19 -11.45 11.12
C ASP A 39 0.84 -10.84 10.83
N VAL A 40 0.55 -10.73 9.54
CA VAL A 40 -0.74 -10.37 8.97
C VAL A 40 -1.49 -11.66 8.69
N CYS A 41 -2.58 -11.91 9.41
CA CYS A 41 -3.39 -13.11 9.23
C CYS A 41 -4.75 -12.74 8.61
N VAL A 42 -5.10 -13.41 7.51
CA VAL A 42 -6.46 -13.40 6.94
C VAL A 42 -7.14 -14.70 7.32
N HIS A 43 -8.23 -14.61 8.10
CA HIS A 43 -8.94 -15.78 8.64
C HIS A 43 -10.07 -16.26 7.73
N ASP A 44 -10.68 -15.36 6.97
CA ASP A 44 -11.82 -15.65 6.09
C ASP A 44 -11.63 -14.99 4.72
N ILE A 45 -11.02 -15.71 3.76
CA ILE A 45 -10.79 -15.18 2.41
C ILE A 45 -12.10 -14.84 1.68
N GLN A 46 -13.17 -15.61 1.91
CA GLN A 46 -14.43 -15.45 1.17
C GLN A 46 -15.15 -14.17 1.58
N GLY A 47 -15.24 -13.88 2.88
CA GLY A 47 -15.87 -12.66 3.40
C GLY A 47 -14.95 -11.43 3.41
N PHE A 48 -13.63 -11.62 3.52
CA PHE A 48 -12.66 -10.52 3.64
C PHE A 48 -12.75 -9.50 2.49
N GLY A 49 -12.97 -9.95 1.27
CA GLY A 49 -13.07 -9.08 0.11
C GLY A 49 -14.23 -8.08 0.19
N ALA A 50 -15.44 -8.58 0.44
CA ALA A 50 -16.64 -7.73 0.47
C ALA A 50 -16.79 -6.97 1.78
N ALA A 51 -16.38 -7.56 2.91
CA ALA A 51 -16.61 -7.00 4.24
C ALA A 51 -15.50 -6.05 4.72
N VAL A 52 -14.26 -6.24 4.26
CA VAL A 52 -13.10 -5.46 4.72
C VAL A 52 -12.43 -4.73 3.58
N LEU A 53 -12.00 -5.42 2.51
CA LEU A 53 -11.22 -4.76 1.45
C LEU A 53 -11.97 -3.60 0.80
N SER A 54 -13.28 -3.73 0.57
CA SER A 54 -14.14 -2.68 0.01
C SER A 54 -14.20 -1.39 0.84
N LYS A 55 -13.97 -1.47 2.17
CA LYS A 55 -13.99 -0.32 3.09
C LYS A 55 -12.69 0.47 3.05
N TYR A 56 -11.57 -0.22 2.85
CA TYR A 56 -10.23 0.37 2.90
C TYR A 56 -9.65 0.66 1.50
N PHE A 57 -10.13 -0.06 0.48
CA PHE A 57 -9.63 -0.03 -0.88
C PHE A 57 -10.79 -0.06 -1.89
N LYS A 58 -10.58 0.53 -3.08
CA LYS A 58 -11.56 0.53 -4.19
C LYS A 58 -11.76 -0.86 -4.84
N THR A 59 -11.23 -1.92 -4.23
CA THR A 59 -11.27 -3.29 -4.76
C THR A 59 -11.67 -4.26 -3.67
N SER A 60 -12.59 -5.18 -3.96
CA SER A 60 -12.94 -6.30 -3.08
C SER A 60 -12.19 -7.60 -3.43
N ASN A 61 -11.36 -7.59 -4.48
CA ASN A 61 -10.70 -8.80 -4.96
C ASN A 61 -9.45 -9.14 -4.13
N TYR A 62 -9.47 -10.29 -3.46
CA TYR A 62 -8.36 -10.81 -2.68
C TYR A 62 -7.06 -10.97 -3.49
N SER A 63 -7.15 -11.33 -4.78
CA SER A 63 -5.96 -11.46 -5.64
C SER A 63 -5.22 -10.14 -5.81
N SER A 64 -5.95 -9.03 -5.89
CA SER A 64 -5.36 -7.69 -5.96
C SER A 64 -4.63 -7.34 -4.68
N PHE A 65 -5.21 -7.69 -3.53
CA PHE A 65 -4.60 -7.53 -2.22
C PHE A 65 -3.30 -8.35 -2.09
N VAL A 66 -3.34 -9.63 -2.45
CA VAL A 66 -2.15 -10.50 -2.47
C VAL A 66 -1.07 -9.94 -3.38
N ARG A 67 -1.45 -9.39 -4.53
CA ARG A 67 -0.47 -8.75 -5.43
C ARG A 67 0.22 -7.57 -4.75
N GLN A 68 -0.52 -6.70 -4.07
CA GLN A 68 0.08 -5.59 -3.34
C GLN A 68 1.05 -6.07 -2.26
N LEU A 69 0.65 -7.06 -1.45
CA LEU A 69 1.55 -7.69 -0.46
C LEU A 69 2.87 -8.14 -1.08
N ASN A 70 2.81 -8.86 -2.21
CA ASN A 70 4.02 -9.28 -2.92
C ASN A 70 4.88 -8.10 -3.40
N MET A 71 4.25 -7.03 -3.91
CA MET A 71 4.98 -5.84 -4.35
C MET A 71 5.67 -5.10 -3.21
N TYR A 72 5.15 -5.18 -1.98
CA TYR A 72 5.77 -4.60 -0.79
C TYR A 72 6.68 -5.58 -0.04
N GLY A 73 6.94 -6.76 -0.61
CA GLY A 73 7.86 -7.72 -0.05
C GLY A 73 7.34 -8.45 1.18
N PHE A 74 6.02 -8.61 1.30
CA PHE A 74 5.46 -9.55 2.25
C PHE A 74 5.65 -10.97 1.73
N GLU A 75 5.98 -11.88 2.63
CA GLU A 75 6.19 -13.28 2.33
C GLU A 75 5.08 -14.12 2.96
N LYS A 76 4.55 -15.09 2.18
CA LYS A 76 3.54 -16.02 2.68
C LYS A 76 4.22 -17.01 3.64
N ILE A 77 3.76 -17.05 4.88
CA ILE A 77 4.19 -18.07 5.85
C ILE A 77 3.48 -19.37 5.50
N ARG A 78 4.25 -20.40 5.15
CA ARG A 78 3.74 -21.74 4.77
C ARG A 78 3.57 -22.69 5.96
N ALA A 79 4.11 -22.31 7.13
CA ALA A 79 4.12 -23.13 8.33
C ALA A 79 2.78 -23.11 9.08
N ASP A 80 1.91 -22.13 8.80
CA ASP A 80 0.58 -22.07 9.42
C ASP A 80 -0.43 -22.94 8.66
N PRO A 81 -1.26 -23.72 9.37
CA PRO A 81 -2.33 -24.51 8.77
C PRO A 81 -3.45 -23.65 8.15
N LYS A 82 -3.42 -22.33 8.35
CA LYS A 82 -4.34 -21.37 7.74
C LYS A 82 -3.67 -20.70 6.54
N ASP A 83 -4.20 -20.98 5.35
CA ASP A 83 -3.83 -20.32 4.11
C ASP A 83 -4.18 -18.83 4.16
N GLY A 84 -3.30 -17.99 4.71
CA GLY A 84 -3.61 -16.56 4.85
C GLY A 84 -2.63 -15.73 5.66
N THR A 85 -1.53 -16.30 6.13
CA THR A 85 -0.52 -15.58 6.93
C THR A 85 0.58 -14.98 6.06
N TRP A 86 0.88 -13.71 6.29
CA TRP A 86 1.92 -12.95 5.59
C TRP A 86 2.80 -12.21 6.59
N ARG A 87 4.10 -12.10 6.31
CA ARG A 87 5.07 -11.41 7.17
C ARG A 87 5.92 -10.41 6.41
N ASN A 88 6.25 -9.31 7.09
CA ASN A 88 7.28 -8.36 6.70
C ASN A 88 7.94 -7.81 7.97
N GLU A 89 9.28 -7.69 7.98
CA GLU A 89 10.05 -7.30 9.17
C GLU A 89 9.68 -5.92 9.73
N ALA A 90 9.34 -4.99 8.84
CA ALA A 90 8.96 -3.63 9.21
C ALA A 90 7.45 -3.46 9.43
N PHE A 91 6.64 -4.50 9.21
CA PHE A 91 5.20 -4.47 9.42
C PHE A 91 4.81 -5.27 10.67
N ARG A 92 4.66 -4.58 11.80
CA ARG A 92 4.29 -5.20 13.09
C ARG A 92 3.33 -4.34 13.90
N ARG A 93 2.53 -4.95 14.77
CA ARG A 93 1.60 -4.26 15.67
C ARG A 93 2.36 -3.29 16.59
N GLY A 94 1.93 -2.03 16.63
CA GLY A 94 2.61 -0.95 17.36
C GLY A 94 3.86 -0.40 16.67
N GLY A 95 4.22 -0.91 15.49
CA GLY A 95 5.39 -0.52 14.71
C GLY A 95 5.12 0.53 13.64
N GLU A 96 4.18 1.44 13.86
CA GLU A 96 3.75 2.43 12.85
C GLU A 96 4.90 3.33 12.37
N ALA A 97 5.82 3.68 13.27
CA ALA A 97 7.01 4.45 12.98
C ALA A 97 8.02 3.74 12.06
N ASP A 98 7.85 2.44 11.79
CA ASP A 98 8.72 1.67 10.89
C ASP A 98 8.12 1.45 9.50
N LEU A 99 6.85 1.82 9.29
CA LEU A 99 6.16 1.61 8.02
C LEU A 99 6.86 2.31 6.84
N TRP A 100 7.58 3.40 7.09
CA TRP A 100 8.34 4.12 6.04
C TRP A 100 9.47 3.28 5.43
N LYS A 101 9.95 2.25 6.14
CA LYS A 101 10.98 1.31 5.65
C LYS A 101 10.43 0.37 4.57
N ILE A 102 9.12 0.15 4.54
CA ILE A 102 8.47 -0.72 3.56
C ILE A 102 8.32 0.03 2.24
N LYS A 103 9.15 -0.33 1.26
CA LYS A 103 9.12 0.26 -0.08
C LYS A 103 8.61 -0.74 -1.11
N ARG A 104 7.92 -0.21 -2.12
CA ARG A 104 7.42 -1.01 -3.25
C ARG A 104 8.62 -1.50 -4.08
N LYS A 105 8.69 -2.81 -4.30
CA LYS A 105 9.64 -3.42 -5.22
C LYS A 105 9.33 -2.94 -6.64
N GLY A 106 10.32 -2.34 -7.31
CA GLY A 106 10.21 -1.97 -8.71
C GLY A 106 9.92 -3.19 -9.59
N ARG A 107 9.26 -2.99 -10.74
CA ARG A 107 9.13 -4.06 -11.73
C ARG A 107 10.53 -4.44 -12.21
N LYS A 108 10.96 -5.68 -11.99
CA LYS A 108 12.18 -6.22 -12.60
C LYS A 108 11.89 -6.36 -14.11
N ILE A 109 12.33 -5.38 -14.90
CA ILE A 109 12.26 -5.47 -16.36
C ILE A 109 13.52 -6.25 -16.78
N GLU A 110 13.44 -7.59 -16.78
CA GLU A 110 14.49 -8.41 -17.38
C GLU A 110 14.24 -8.49 -18.90
N GLY A 111 15.11 -7.84 -19.67
CA GLY A 111 15.31 -8.10 -21.10
C GLY A 111 14.42 -7.32 -22.06
N ALA A 112 14.99 -6.31 -22.73
CA ALA A 112 14.47 -5.74 -23.95
C ALA A 112 14.47 -6.81 -25.06
N GLY A 113 13.28 -7.20 -25.54
CA GLY A 113 13.13 -8.20 -26.60
C GLY A 113 11.77 -8.13 -27.31
N LYS A 114 11.71 -7.33 -28.37
CA LYS A 114 10.77 -7.36 -29.53
C LYS A 114 9.27 -7.52 -29.23
N ILE A 115 8.55 -6.42 -29.46
CA ILE A 115 7.08 -6.33 -29.48
C ILE A 115 6.55 -7.14 -30.67
N THR A 116 5.97 -8.31 -30.42
CA THR A 116 4.93 -8.87 -31.30
C THR A 116 3.59 -8.70 -30.59
N ARG A 117 2.64 -8.03 -31.24
CA ARG A 117 1.27 -7.88 -30.72
C ARG A 117 0.55 -9.23 -30.86
N PRO A 118 0.04 -9.85 -29.78
CA PRO A 118 -0.90 -10.95 -29.94
C PRO A 118 -2.33 -10.39 -30.05
N THR A 119 -3.03 -10.84 -31.09
CA THR A 119 -4.45 -10.65 -31.29
C THR A 119 -5.26 -11.57 -30.37
N ARG A 120 -6.31 -10.99 -29.77
CA ARG A 120 -7.61 -11.57 -29.36
C ARG A 120 -7.61 -12.84 -28.47
N GLY A 121 -8.16 -12.67 -27.25
CA GLY A 121 -8.92 -13.73 -26.58
C GLY A 121 -8.34 -14.29 -25.28
N LYS A 122 -8.21 -13.47 -24.24
CA LYS A 122 -8.34 -13.82 -22.81
C LYS A 122 -8.36 -12.50 -22.03
N SER A 123 -9.30 -12.39 -21.10
CA SER A 123 -9.69 -11.20 -20.35
C SER A 123 -8.50 -10.30 -20.03
N ARG A 124 -8.56 -9.04 -20.47
CA ARG A 124 -7.72 -7.96 -19.92
C ARG A 124 -7.87 -8.06 -18.39
N PRO A 125 -6.80 -8.30 -17.61
CA PRO A 125 -6.89 -8.12 -16.16
C PRO A 125 -7.31 -6.67 -15.92
N ALA A 126 -8.16 -6.48 -14.90
CA ALA A 126 -8.72 -5.20 -14.53
C ALA A 126 -7.66 -4.10 -14.61
N PRO A 127 -7.99 -2.91 -15.17
CA PRO A 127 -7.07 -1.79 -15.19
C PRO A 127 -6.51 -1.63 -13.78
N VAL A 128 -5.19 -1.43 -13.72
CA VAL A 128 -4.48 -0.93 -12.54
C VAL A 128 -5.43 0.01 -11.82
N ALA A 129 -5.94 -0.42 -10.66
CA ALA A 129 -6.76 0.44 -9.84
C ALA A 129 -5.98 1.75 -9.74
N GLU A 130 -6.60 2.85 -10.14
CA GLU A 130 -6.16 4.19 -9.82
C GLU A 130 -6.15 4.26 -8.29
N TRP A 131 -5.02 3.84 -7.73
CA TRP A 131 -4.61 4.18 -6.39
C TRP A 131 -4.28 5.66 -6.50
N ASP A 132 -5.13 6.52 -5.97
CA ASP A 132 -4.94 7.98 -6.01
C ASP A 132 -3.51 8.28 -5.52
N GLU A 133 -2.65 8.63 -6.46
CA GLU A 133 -1.45 9.43 -6.23
C GLU A 133 -1.80 10.93 -6.30
N ASP A 134 -3.10 11.26 -6.28
CA ASP A 134 -3.64 12.62 -6.27
C ASP A 134 -4.20 12.95 -4.88
N GLU A 135 -3.31 13.31 -3.96
CA GLU A 135 -3.49 14.57 -3.27
C GLU A 135 -2.30 15.42 -3.69
N GLU A 136 -2.56 16.27 -4.67
CA GLU A 136 -1.73 17.41 -5.01
C GLU A 136 -1.43 18.15 -3.70
N ASP A 137 -0.14 18.23 -3.35
CA ASP A 137 0.37 19.19 -2.39
C ASP A 137 0.15 20.56 -3.05
N ASP A 138 -1.05 21.13 -2.88
CA ASP A 138 -1.32 22.56 -2.99
C ASP A 138 -0.43 23.25 -1.95
N ASN A 139 0.87 23.32 -2.24
CA ASN A 139 1.64 24.49 -1.89
C ASN A 139 1.17 25.58 -2.83
N GLU A 140 0.04 26.19 -2.50
CA GLU A 140 -0.09 27.62 -2.72
C GLU A 140 1.04 28.24 -1.90
N ASP A 141 2.16 28.51 -2.57
CA ASP A 141 3.09 29.55 -2.13
C ASP A 141 2.26 30.85 -2.12
N GLU A 142 1.54 31.09 -1.02
CA GLU A 142 1.08 32.42 -0.65
C GLU A 142 2.36 33.24 -0.39
N ASP A 143 2.85 33.88 -1.45
CA ASP A 143 3.77 35.00 -1.32
C ASP A 143 3.04 36.12 -0.56
N GLU A 144 3.09 36.07 0.78
CA GLU A 144 2.76 37.18 1.65
C GLU A 144 3.73 38.35 1.34
N ASP A 145 3.39 39.18 0.35
CA ASP A 145 3.98 40.51 0.20
C ASP A 145 3.48 41.39 1.37
N TRP A 146 4.23 41.37 2.46
CA TRP A 146 4.10 42.29 3.58
C TRP A 146 4.57 43.69 3.14
N GLY A 147 3.78 44.36 2.32
CA GLY A 147 4.00 45.71 1.81
C GLY A 147 3.10 46.75 2.47
N GLY A 148 3.13 46.84 3.80
CA GLY A 148 2.36 47.81 4.57
C GLY A 148 2.63 49.28 4.21
N SER A 149 1.57 49.97 3.84
CA SER A 149 1.28 51.41 4.02
C SER A 149 2.40 52.28 4.62
N LYS A 150 2.85 53.29 3.88
CA LYS A 150 3.19 54.59 4.47
C LYS A 150 2.34 55.70 3.89
N ARG A 151 1.65 56.33 4.82
CA ARG A 151 0.79 57.50 4.73
C ARG A 151 1.65 58.74 4.49
N ARG A 152 1.16 59.63 3.63
CA ARG A 152 1.06 61.11 3.74
C ARG A 152 1.42 61.80 2.43
#